data_AF-A0A419GYV3-F1
#
_entry.id   AF-A0A419GYV3-F1
#
_cell.length_a   1.000
_cell.length_b   1.000
_cell.length_c   1.000
_cell.angle_alpha   90.00
_cell.angle_beta   90.00
_cell.angle_gamma   90.00
#
_symmetry.space_group_name_H-M   'P 1'
#
loop_
_entity.id
_entity.type
_entity.pdbx_description
1 polymer ?
#
loop_
_entity_poly.entity_id
_entity_poly.type
_entity_poly.pdbx_seq_one_letter_code
_entity_poly.pdbx_strand_id
1 'polypeptide(L)'
;MLARSRSKKTLLMTGVILSFLIFLPSYALSQFAYTLTVSKSGSGTGTVTSDITGINCDAGNTDCTEDYFPGTVVTLTATASTGSTFTQWSGACSGSGNTCIVTMDAVKDVTARFNLPTNVSGTISANTTWTLANSPYYVTGDVIVWNGVNLTIEAGVIVKFAQFTRLAVNGTLDAVGSSGNPITFTGTSATLGWWNRIDVRSGGSALLDNCIVQYAGYGSINGSIYKTGTGNLTITNSAIGNSGSYGIYLDNTTATGTLGSNTIQNNASHGIYLINAGNGFTINGSNTISNNGGYGIYMV
;
A
#
# COMPACT_ATOMS: atom_id res chain seq x y z
N MET A 1 -1.82 -32.92 97.47
CA MET A 1 -1.29 -34.23 97.03
C MET A 1 -1.49 -34.32 95.51
N LEU A 2 -0.50 -34.01 94.67
CA LEU A 2 0.67 -34.78 94.25
C LEU A 2 0.36 -36.09 93.48
N ALA A 3 0.93 -36.13 92.26
CA ALA A 3 1.57 -37.26 91.57
C ALA A 3 0.79 -38.15 90.57
N ARG A 4 1.17 -37.96 89.29
CA ARG A 4 1.57 -38.92 88.22
C ARG A 4 1.10 -40.39 88.27
N SER A 5 0.71 -40.91 87.09
CA SER A 5 1.31 -42.13 86.46
C SER A 5 0.81 -42.36 85.02
N ARG A 6 1.67 -42.86 84.12
CA ARG A 6 1.46 -43.17 82.69
C ARG A 6 1.10 -44.65 82.48
N SER A 7 0.35 -44.99 81.41
CA SER A 7 0.82 -45.81 80.25
C SER A 7 -0.24 -46.74 79.60
N LYS A 8 -0.50 -46.47 78.30
CA LYS A 8 -0.71 -47.33 77.10
C LYS A 8 -1.55 -48.64 77.18
N LYS A 9 -2.55 -48.78 76.28
CA LYS A 9 -2.49 -49.57 75.02
C LYS A 9 -3.85 -49.64 74.27
N THR A 10 -3.84 -49.14 73.03
CA THR A 10 -4.41 -49.61 71.74
C THR A 10 -5.69 -50.49 71.68
N LEU A 11 -6.71 -50.04 70.90
CA LEU A 11 -7.36 -50.85 69.84
C LEU A 11 -8.07 -49.97 68.78
N LEU A 12 -7.91 -50.37 67.50
CA LEU A 12 -8.48 -49.83 66.25
C LEU A 12 -9.99 -50.16 66.16
N MET A 13 -10.88 -49.58 65.33
CA MET A 13 -10.76 -49.23 63.91
C MET A 13 -11.96 -48.34 63.49
N THR A 14 -11.62 -47.23 62.81
CA THR A 14 -12.29 -46.59 61.66
C THR A 14 -13.78 -46.23 61.72
N GLY A 15 -14.02 -44.93 61.95
CA GLY A 15 -15.28 -44.25 61.69
C GLY A 15 -15.51 -43.99 60.20
N VAL A 16 -16.79 -43.99 59.85
CA VAL A 16 -17.32 -43.63 58.53
C VAL A 16 -16.98 -42.17 58.24
N ILE A 17 -16.18 -41.92 57.20
CA ILE A 17 -15.96 -40.58 56.66
C ILE A 17 -17.22 -40.21 55.86
N LEU A 18 -18.07 -39.36 56.45
CA LEU A 18 -19.16 -38.71 55.73
C LEU A 18 -18.52 -37.64 54.83
N SER A 19 -18.16 -38.03 53.61
CA SER A 19 -17.66 -37.11 52.60
C SER A 19 -18.84 -36.23 52.13
N PHE A 20 -18.88 -34.98 52.60
CA PHE A 20 -19.74 -33.96 52.02
C PHE A 20 -19.22 -33.67 50.61
N LEU A 21 -19.82 -34.32 49.62
CA LEU A 21 -19.81 -33.85 48.24
C LEU A 21 -20.56 -32.51 48.21
N ILE A 22 -19.83 -31.41 48.34
CA ILE A 22 -20.33 -30.11 47.94
C ILE A 22 -20.43 -30.17 46.42
N PHE A 23 -21.64 -30.39 45.90
CA PHE A 23 -21.99 -30.04 44.53
C PHE A 23 -21.84 -28.52 44.43
N LEU A 24 -20.65 -28.03 44.06
CA LEU A 24 -20.58 -26.72 43.43
C LEU A 24 -21.39 -26.88 42.14
N PRO A 25 -22.46 -26.10 41.92
CA PRO A 25 -23.07 -26.06 40.61
C PRO A 25 -21.94 -25.72 39.65
N SER A 26 -21.81 -26.49 38.57
CA SER A 26 -20.93 -26.15 37.47
C SER A 26 -21.42 -24.81 36.93
N TYR A 27 -20.91 -23.71 37.48
CA TYR A 27 -21.04 -22.42 36.87
C TYR A 27 -20.26 -22.53 35.57
N ALA A 28 -20.96 -22.83 34.48
CA ALA A 28 -20.45 -22.53 33.16
C ALA A 28 -20.08 -21.04 33.21
N LEU A 29 -18.78 -20.75 33.25
CA LEU A 29 -18.32 -19.39 32.99
C LEU A 29 -18.87 -19.08 31.61
N SER A 30 -19.89 -18.22 31.55
CA SER A 30 -20.32 -17.62 30.30
C SER A 30 -19.11 -16.88 29.77
N GLN A 31 -18.38 -17.53 28.89
CA GLN A 31 -17.16 -17.02 28.33
C GLN A 31 -17.53 -15.82 27.49
N PHE A 32 -17.18 -14.62 27.96
CA PHE A 32 -17.43 -13.40 27.22
C PHE A 32 -16.41 -13.34 26.09
N ALA A 33 -16.88 -13.52 24.86
CA ALA A 33 -16.07 -13.43 23.65
C ALA A 33 -16.63 -12.34 22.74
N TYR A 34 -15.78 -11.79 21.89
CA TYR A 34 -16.12 -10.86 20.85
C TYR A 34 -15.97 -11.52 19.49
N THR A 35 -17.02 -11.44 18.69
CA THR A 35 -17.02 -11.94 17.32
C THR A 35 -16.20 -11.02 16.40
N LEU A 36 -15.27 -11.60 15.66
CA LEU A 36 -14.60 -10.99 14.52
C LEU A 36 -15.24 -11.51 13.24
N THR A 37 -15.80 -10.61 12.43
CA THR A 37 -16.32 -10.94 11.10
C THR A 37 -15.41 -10.38 10.02
N VAL A 38 -15.02 -11.24 9.09
CA VAL A 38 -14.28 -10.87 7.89
C VAL A 38 -15.20 -10.87 6.69
N SER A 39 -15.18 -9.78 5.94
CA SER A 39 -15.88 -9.64 4.66
C SER A 39 -14.88 -9.42 3.53
N LYS A 40 -15.28 -9.77 2.31
CA LYS A 40 -14.51 -9.50 1.08
C LYS A 40 -15.32 -8.60 0.15
N SER A 41 -14.64 -7.71 -0.56
CA SER A 41 -15.26 -6.80 -1.53
C SER A 41 -14.38 -6.58 -2.76
N GLY A 42 -14.92 -5.93 -3.79
CA GLY A 42 -14.22 -5.58 -5.02
C GLY A 42 -14.53 -6.54 -6.19
N SER A 43 -13.89 -6.30 -7.33
CA SER A 43 -14.12 -7.05 -8.57
C SER A 43 -13.32 -8.36 -8.68
N GLY A 44 -12.35 -8.56 -7.78
CA GLY A 44 -11.47 -9.73 -7.74
C GLY A 44 -11.79 -10.66 -6.57
N THR A 45 -10.95 -11.68 -6.41
CA THR A 45 -11.08 -12.68 -5.35
C THR A 45 -9.78 -12.86 -4.58
N GLY A 46 -9.88 -13.43 -3.38
CA GLY A 46 -8.76 -13.74 -2.52
C GLY A 46 -9.19 -14.52 -1.30
N THR A 47 -8.21 -14.85 -0.46
CA THR A 47 -8.40 -15.48 0.85
C THR A 47 -7.93 -14.54 1.95
N VAL A 48 -8.55 -14.62 3.13
CA VAL A 48 -8.09 -13.96 4.35
C VAL A 48 -7.93 -14.99 5.45
N THR A 49 -6.75 -15.08 6.04
CA THR A 49 -6.43 -16.02 7.12
C THR A 49 -5.94 -15.28 8.36
N SER A 50 -6.21 -15.80 9.55
CA SER A 50 -5.63 -15.31 10.81
C SER A 50 -4.38 -16.10 11.22
N ASP A 51 -3.53 -15.49 12.04
CA ASP A 51 -2.38 -16.12 12.71
C ASP A 51 -2.80 -17.08 13.84
N ILE A 52 -3.89 -16.76 14.53
CA ILE A 52 -4.57 -17.64 15.49
C ILE A 52 -5.64 -18.43 14.72
N THR A 53 -5.80 -19.73 15.00
CA THR A 53 -6.83 -20.55 14.33
C THR A 53 -8.23 -19.93 14.45
N GLY A 54 -9.02 -20.00 13.38
CA GLY A 54 -10.45 -19.64 13.42
C GLY A 54 -10.95 -18.81 12.25
N ILE A 55 -10.09 -18.02 11.60
CA ILE A 55 -10.44 -17.36 10.33
C ILE A 55 -9.66 -17.98 9.18
N ASN A 56 -10.39 -18.57 8.24
CA ASN A 56 -9.90 -18.98 6.92
C ASN A 56 -10.94 -18.63 5.85
N CYS A 57 -11.15 -17.34 5.66
CA CYS A 57 -12.12 -16.79 4.74
C CYS A 57 -11.61 -16.95 3.30
N ASP A 58 -11.75 -18.17 2.78
CA ASP A 58 -11.29 -18.62 1.47
C ASP A 58 -12.04 -17.92 0.32
N ALA A 59 -11.73 -18.25 -0.94
CA ALA A 59 -12.40 -17.64 -2.09
C ALA A 59 -13.92 -17.87 -2.07
N GLY A 60 -14.39 -19.01 -1.56
CA GLY A 60 -15.80 -19.35 -1.38
C GLY A 60 -16.50 -18.62 -0.23
N ASN A 61 -15.77 -17.86 0.60
CA ASN A 61 -16.29 -17.14 1.77
C ASN A 61 -16.89 -18.10 2.82
N THR A 62 -16.20 -19.21 3.09
CA THR A 62 -16.76 -20.32 3.87
C THR A 62 -16.49 -20.25 5.38
N ASP A 63 -15.38 -19.64 5.81
CA ASP A 63 -14.98 -19.58 7.22
C ASP A 63 -14.47 -18.18 7.61
N CYS A 64 -15.40 -17.24 7.77
CA CYS A 64 -15.12 -15.81 7.86
C CYS A 64 -15.53 -15.18 9.20
N THR A 65 -15.86 -15.99 10.21
CA THR A 65 -16.35 -15.49 11.50
C THR A 65 -15.80 -16.36 12.63
N GLU A 66 -15.22 -15.73 13.65
CA GLU A 66 -14.67 -16.42 14.82
C GLU A 66 -14.85 -15.58 16.10
N ASP A 67 -15.03 -16.25 17.22
CA ASP A 67 -15.14 -15.63 18.54
C ASP A 67 -13.79 -15.64 19.27
N TYR A 68 -13.32 -14.45 19.68
CA TYR A 68 -12.07 -14.29 20.40
C TYR A 68 -12.30 -13.70 21.79
N PHE A 69 -11.41 -14.02 22.73
CA PHE A 69 -11.44 -13.41 24.05
C PHE A 69 -11.11 -11.91 24.00
N PRO A 70 -11.66 -11.12 24.95
CA PRO A 70 -11.27 -9.73 25.12
C PRO A 70 -9.76 -9.57 25.29
N GLY A 71 -9.17 -8.64 24.53
CA GLY A 71 -7.74 -8.35 24.54
C GLY A 71 -6.90 -9.23 23.63
N THR A 72 -7.46 -10.25 22.98
CA THR A 72 -6.75 -11.02 21.95
C THR A 72 -6.34 -10.11 20.80
N VAL A 73 -5.09 -10.23 20.36
CA VAL A 73 -4.56 -9.53 19.17
C VAL A 73 -4.48 -10.53 18.04
N VAL A 74 -5.26 -10.29 16.98
CA VAL A 74 -5.36 -11.16 15.79
C VAL A 74 -4.66 -10.48 14.63
N THR A 75 -3.78 -11.20 13.94
CA THR A 75 -3.16 -10.74 12.69
C THR A 75 -3.82 -11.42 11.50
N LEU A 76 -4.61 -10.66 10.75
CA LEU A 76 -5.20 -11.10 9.49
C LEU A 76 -4.19 -10.91 8.35
N THR A 77 -4.16 -11.85 7.42
CA THR A 77 -3.35 -11.82 6.20
C THR A 77 -4.24 -12.04 4.98
N ALA A 78 -4.23 -11.10 4.04
CA ALA A 78 -4.92 -11.20 2.77
C ALA A 78 -4.00 -11.76 1.68
N THR A 79 -4.46 -12.78 0.97
CA THR A 79 -3.78 -13.37 -0.19
C THR A 79 -4.69 -13.28 -1.42
N ALA A 80 -4.29 -12.49 -2.41
CA ALA A 80 -5.07 -12.37 -3.64
C ALA A 80 -5.01 -13.65 -4.48
N SER A 81 -6.13 -14.05 -5.08
CA SER A 81 -6.15 -15.13 -6.06
C SER A 81 -5.42 -14.72 -7.35
N THR A 82 -5.06 -15.69 -8.19
CA THR A 82 -4.44 -15.44 -9.49
C THR A 82 -5.26 -14.42 -10.31
N GLY A 83 -4.58 -13.39 -10.82
CA GLY A 83 -5.20 -12.31 -11.60
C GLY A 83 -5.87 -11.21 -10.78
N SER A 84 -6.04 -11.39 -9.47
CA SER A 84 -6.56 -10.36 -8.56
C SER A 84 -5.42 -9.64 -7.82
N THR A 85 -5.73 -8.49 -7.24
CA THR A 85 -4.83 -7.72 -6.38
C THR A 85 -5.56 -7.33 -5.12
N PHE A 86 -4.95 -7.58 -3.96
CA PHE A 86 -5.39 -7.00 -2.70
C PHE A 86 -5.09 -5.49 -2.73
N THR A 87 -6.07 -4.67 -2.36
CA THR A 87 -5.98 -3.21 -2.48
C THR A 87 -5.98 -2.51 -1.13
N GLN A 88 -6.88 -2.89 -0.22
CA GLN A 88 -6.98 -2.25 1.10
C GLN A 88 -7.80 -3.07 2.10
N TRP A 89 -7.55 -2.78 3.37
CA TRP A 89 -8.42 -3.08 4.51
C TRP A 89 -9.38 -1.93 4.79
N SER A 90 -10.56 -2.24 5.34
CA SER A 90 -11.51 -1.27 5.90
C SER A 90 -12.29 -1.88 7.07
N GLY A 91 -13.01 -1.04 7.83
CA GLY A 91 -13.73 -1.44 9.05
C GLY A 91 -12.88 -1.23 10.30
N ALA A 92 -12.71 -2.26 11.12
CA ALA A 92 -11.86 -2.26 12.31
C ALA A 92 -10.36 -2.14 12.01
N CYS A 93 -9.99 -2.12 10.73
CA CYS A 93 -8.63 -2.03 10.23
C CYS A 93 -8.56 -1.13 9.00
N SER A 94 -7.39 -0.57 8.72
CA SER A 94 -7.16 0.29 7.56
C SER A 94 -5.74 0.10 7.02
N GLY A 95 -5.54 0.51 5.77
CA GLY A 95 -4.24 0.47 5.10
C GLY A 95 -4.18 -0.54 3.96
N SER A 96 -3.10 -0.45 3.18
CA SER A 96 -2.85 -1.20 1.95
C SER A 96 -1.86 -2.36 2.13
N GLY A 97 -1.28 -2.52 3.33
CA GLY A 97 -0.47 -3.69 3.68
C GLY A 97 -1.29 -4.97 3.61
N ASN A 98 -0.68 -6.08 3.19
CA ASN A 98 -1.37 -7.36 3.09
C ASN A 98 -1.71 -7.96 4.47
N THR A 99 -1.19 -7.40 5.56
CA THR A 99 -1.54 -7.77 6.92
C THR A 99 -2.34 -6.67 7.62
N CYS A 100 -3.15 -7.10 8.58
CA CYS A 100 -3.99 -6.25 9.39
C CYS A 100 -4.01 -6.75 10.83
N ILE A 101 -3.68 -5.89 11.79
CA ILE A 101 -3.67 -6.24 13.22
C ILE A 101 -4.96 -5.72 13.87
N VAL A 102 -5.70 -6.61 14.50
CA VAL A 102 -6.97 -6.32 15.16
C VAL A 102 -6.87 -6.67 16.64
N THR A 103 -7.13 -5.71 17.52
CA THR A 103 -7.28 -5.97 18.96
C THR A 103 -8.76 -6.15 19.28
N MET A 104 -9.11 -7.29 19.87
CA MET A 104 -10.48 -7.69 20.17
C MET A 104 -10.95 -7.06 21.49
N ASP A 105 -11.39 -5.80 21.43
CA ASP A 105 -11.95 -5.04 22.56
C ASP A 105 -13.48 -4.84 22.48
N ALA A 106 -14.07 -5.25 21.36
CA ALA A 106 -15.50 -5.25 21.04
C ALA A 106 -15.74 -6.22 19.87
N VAL A 107 -17.00 -6.41 19.48
CA VAL A 107 -17.34 -7.02 18.17
C VAL A 107 -16.71 -6.18 17.05
N LYS A 108 -16.04 -6.84 16.10
CA LYS A 108 -15.31 -6.16 15.02
C LYS A 108 -15.71 -6.72 13.65
N ASP A 109 -15.80 -5.82 12.69
CA ASP A 109 -15.94 -6.15 11.27
C ASP A 109 -14.70 -5.66 10.50
N VAL A 110 -14.08 -6.53 9.71
CA VAL A 110 -12.96 -6.20 8.84
C VAL A 110 -13.31 -6.58 7.42
N THR A 111 -13.07 -5.66 6.47
CA THR A 111 -13.27 -5.94 5.04
C THR A 111 -11.95 -5.88 4.29
N ALA A 112 -11.62 -6.98 3.61
CA ALA A 112 -10.55 -7.05 2.61
C ALA A 112 -11.08 -6.71 1.22
N ARG A 113 -10.43 -5.81 0.49
CA ARG A 113 -10.79 -5.51 -0.91
C ARG A 113 -9.83 -6.15 -1.89
N PHE A 114 -10.36 -6.97 -2.80
CA PHE A 114 -9.65 -7.57 -3.92
C PHE A 114 -10.25 -7.07 -5.23
N ASN A 115 -9.40 -6.58 -6.14
CA ASN A 115 -9.83 -6.07 -7.44
C ASN A 115 -9.12 -6.80 -8.57
N LEU A 116 -9.84 -6.97 -9.68
CA LEU A 116 -9.23 -7.24 -10.98
C LEU A 116 -8.61 -5.94 -11.54
N PRO A 117 -7.53 -6.05 -12.33
CA PRO A 117 -6.99 -4.95 -13.10
C PRO A 117 -8.01 -4.21 -13.98
N THR A 118 -7.94 -2.87 -13.97
CA THR A 118 -8.57 -2.03 -14.98
C THR A 118 -7.57 -1.74 -16.09
N ASN A 119 -7.75 -2.33 -17.27
CA ASN A 119 -6.86 -2.08 -18.41
C ASN A 119 -7.14 -0.70 -19.03
N VAL A 120 -6.09 0.07 -19.29
CA VAL A 120 -6.15 1.41 -19.89
C VAL A 120 -5.12 1.55 -21.01
N SER A 121 -5.50 2.25 -22.08
CA SER A 121 -4.65 2.62 -23.22
C SER A 121 -5.34 3.70 -24.06
N GLY A 122 -4.61 4.31 -24.99
CA GLY A 122 -5.16 5.28 -25.93
C GLY A 122 -5.29 6.69 -25.37
N THR A 123 -6.15 7.49 -25.99
CA THR A 123 -6.30 8.91 -25.64
C THR A 123 -7.43 9.11 -24.63
N ILE A 124 -7.12 9.80 -23.54
CA ILE A 124 -8.09 10.37 -22.60
C ILE A 124 -8.51 11.73 -23.15
N SER A 125 -9.70 11.78 -23.75
CA SER A 125 -10.24 12.95 -24.46
C SER A 125 -11.22 13.79 -23.64
N ALA A 126 -11.55 13.35 -22.42
CA ALA A 126 -12.39 14.06 -21.48
C ALA A 126 -11.84 13.89 -20.06
N ASN A 127 -12.18 14.82 -19.16
CA ASN A 127 -11.74 14.76 -17.76
C ASN A 127 -12.08 13.39 -17.17
N THR A 128 -11.06 12.76 -16.61
CA THR A 128 -11.14 11.37 -16.17
C THR A 128 -10.51 11.24 -14.80
N THR A 129 -11.14 10.44 -13.95
CA THR A 129 -10.59 10.08 -12.64
C THR A 129 -10.25 8.60 -12.62
N TRP A 130 -9.01 8.29 -12.30
CA TRP A 130 -8.60 6.94 -11.92
C TRP A 130 -8.81 6.76 -10.42
N THR A 131 -9.78 5.94 -10.06
CA THR A 131 -10.28 5.79 -8.70
C THR A 131 -9.62 4.62 -7.99
N LEU A 132 -9.46 4.71 -6.66
CA LEU A 132 -8.95 3.61 -5.86
C LEU A 132 -9.84 2.37 -5.98
N ALA A 133 -11.15 2.57 -6.16
CA ALA A 133 -12.11 1.49 -6.34
C ALA A 133 -11.81 0.60 -7.56
N ASN A 134 -11.18 1.15 -8.60
CA ASN A 134 -10.83 0.45 -9.84
C ASN A 134 -9.33 0.13 -9.95
N SER A 135 -8.55 0.48 -8.92
CA SER A 135 -7.14 0.11 -8.80
C SER A 135 -6.99 -1.42 -8.68
N PRO A 136 -5.96 -2.05 -9.28
CA PRO A 136 -4.88 -1.42 -10.03
C PRO A 136 -5.28 -1.08 -11.47
N TYR A 137 -4.73 0.01 -12.00
CA TYR A 137 -4.79 0.34 -13.42
C TYR A 137 -3.62 -0.29 -14.16
N TYR A 138 -3.89 -1.08 -15.19
CA TYR A 138 -2.87 -1.68 -16.05
C TYR A 138 -2.79 -0.94 -17.38
N VAL A 139 -1.69 -0.24 -17.59
CA VAL A 139 -1.40 0.48 -18.83
C VAL A 139 -0.88 -0.54 -19.85
N THR A 140 -1.75 -0.98 -20.76
CA THR A 140 -1.47 -2.04 -21.75
C THR A 140 -0.95 -1.48 -23.08
N GLY A 141 -1.08 -0.17 -23.28
CA GLY A 141 -0.52 0.60 -24.38
C GLY A 141 -0.36 2.05 -23.94
N ASP A 142 0.29 2.88 -24.75
CA ASP A 142 0.47 4.31 -24.44
C ASP A 142 -0.86 4.96 -24.04
N VAL A 143 -0.85 5.70 -22.93
CA VAL A 143 -1.96 6.54 -22.49
C VAL A 143 -1.60 7.99 -22.77
N ILE A 144 -2.50 8.74 -23.39
CA ILE A 144 -2.31 10.13 -23.75
C ILE A 144 -3.39 10.97 -23.09
N VAL A 145 -3.03 11.84 -22.15
CA VAL A 145 -3.92 12.88 -21.62
C VAL A 145 -3.97 14.01 -22.64
N TRP A 146 -5.10 14.19 -23.31
CA TRP A 146 -5.26 15.17 -24.38
C TRP A 146 -5.13 16.62 -23.87
N ASN A 147 -4.83 17.55 -24.77
CA ASN A 147 -4.73 18.97 -24.40
C ASN A 147 -6.06 19.48 -23.84
N GLY A 148 -5.99 20.27 -22.77
CA GLY A 148 -7.17 20.81 -22.07
C GLY A 148 -7.92 19.80 -21.20
N VAL A 149 -7.48 18.53 -21.15
CA VAL A 149 -8.08 17.47 -20.35
C VAL A 149 -7.30 17.25 -19.06
N ASN A 150 -8.01 16.98 -17.96
CA ASN A 150 -7.41 16.59 -16.69
C ASN A 150 -7.56 15.07 -16.45
N LEU A 151 -6.45 14.41 -16.15
CA LEU A 151 -6.43 13.08 -15.54
C LEU A 151 -6.15 13.26 -14.04
N THR A 152 -7.16 12.99 -13.21
CA THR A 152 -7.01 12.94 -11.75
C THR A 152 -6.78 11.50 -11.32
N ILE A 153 -5.83 11.27 -10.41
CA ILE A 153 -5.57 9.95 -9.82
C ILE A 153 -5.74 10.05 -8.31
N GLU A 154 -6.63 9.23 -7.76
CA GLU A 154 -6.91 9.21 -6.32
C GLU A 154 -5.74 8.60 -5.51
N ALA A 155 -5.60 9.04 -4.26
CA ALA A 155 -4.62 8.50 -3.33
C ALA A 155 -4.71 6.96 -3.19
N GLY A 156 -3.56 6.31 -3.09
CA GLY A 156 -3.45 4.84 -2.99
C GLY A 156 -3.62 4.07 -4.29
N VAL A 157 -3.93 4.73 -5.42
CA VAL A 157 -4.02 4.06 -6.72
C VAL A 157 -2.67 3.49 -7.13
N ILE A 158 -2.69 2.27 -7.66
CA ILE A 158 -1.54 1.59 -8.25
C ILE A 158 -1.72 1.59 -9.77
N VAL A 159 -0.77 2.17 -10.48
CA VAL A 159 -0.68 2.19 -11.94
C VAL A 159 0.49 1.32 -12.39
N LYS A 160 0.20 0.23 -13.09
CA LYS A 160 1.18 -0.75 -13.59
C LYS A 160 1.35 -0.64 -15.10
N PHE A 161 2.55 -0.35 -15.55
CA PHE A 161 2.88 -0.18 -16.97
C PHE A 161 3.44 -1.47 -17.58
N ALA A 162 2.81 -1.94 -18.65
CA ALA A 162 3.39 -2.97 -19.50
C ALA A 162 4.69 -2.47 -20.12
N GLN A 163 5.53 -3.41 -20.59
CA GLN A 163 6.84 -3.08 -21.12
C GLN A 163 6.76 -1.99 -22.20
N PHE A 164 7.67 -1.02 -22.14
CA PHE A 164 7.83 0.10 -23.08
C PHE A 164 6.68 1.11 -23.19
N THR A 165 5.56 0.92 -22.48
CA THR A 165 4.44 1.86 -22.48
C THR A 165 4.79 3.16 -21.76
N ARG A 166 4.11 4.26 -22.10
CA ARG A 166 4.23 5.56 -21.40
C ARG A 166 2.88 6.16 -21.03
N LEU A 167 2.92 7.09 -20.07
CA LEU A 167 1.86 8.06 -19.84
C LEU A 167 2.31 9.41 -20.41
N ALA A 168 1.71 9.84 -21.51
CA ALA A 168 1.98 11.14 -22.11
C ALA A 168 0.96 12.19 -21.68
N VAL A 169 1.44 13.32 -21.19
CA VAL A 169 0.61 14.38 -20.61
C VAL A 169 0.73 15.62 -21.49
N ASN A 170 -0.25 15.81 -22.38
CA ASN A 170 -0.41 17.04 -23.17
C ASN A 170 -1.42 18.01 -22.52
N GLY A 171 -2.28 17.49 -21.63
CA GLY A 171 -3.19 18.23 -20.75
C GLY A 171 -2.63 18.32 -19.32
N THR A 172 -3.42 17.92 -18.33
CA THR A 172 -3.03 17.96 -16.91
C THR A 172 -3.05 16.58 -16.29
N LEU A 173 -2.00 16.24 -15.53
CA LEU A 173 -1.98 15.11 -14.61
C LEU A 173 -2.03 15.63 -13.18
N ASP A 174 -3.06 15.24 -12.43
CA ASP A 174 -3.25 15.58 -11.03
C ASP A 174 -3.19 14.31 -10.18
N ALA A 175 -1.99 14.01 -9.66
CA ALA A 175 -1.71 12.83 -8.84
C ALA A 175 -1.30 13.26 -7.43
N VAL A 176 -2.28 13.29 -6.53
CA VAL A 176 -2.10 13.70 -5.13
C VAL A 176 -2.39 12.51 -4.22
N GLY A 177 -1.33 11.84 -3.78
CA GLY A 177 -1.38 10.78 -2.78
C GLY A 177 -1.43 11.32 -1.35
N SER A 178 -1.20 10.43 -0.40
CA SER A 178 -0.93 10.79 1.00
C SER A 178 0.20 9.93 1.56
N SER A 179 0.79 10.33 2.68
CA SER A 179 1.88 9.58 3.32
C SER A 179 1.49 8.14 3.71
N GLY A 180 0.21 7.90 4.06
CA GLY A 180 -0.31 6.57 4.35
C GLY A 180 -0.77 5.79 3.13
N ASN A 181 -1.13 6.49 2.04
CA ASN A 181 -1.64 5.89 0.80
C ASN A 181 -1.02 6.62 -0.41
N PRO A 182 0.27 6.38 -0.70
CA PRO A 182 0.91 7.01 -1.85
C PRO A 182 0.36 6.45 -3.17
N ILE A 183 0.33 7.27 -4.21
CA ILE A 183 0.03 6.80 -5.57
C ILE A 183 1.28 6.13 -6.12
N THR A 184 1.17 4.91 -6.64
CA THR A 184 2.33 4.14 -7.13
C THR A 184 2.27 3.93 -8.63
N PHE A 185 3.22 4.50 -9.37
CA PHE A 185 3.48 4.24 -10.78
C PHE A 185 4.67 3.26 -10.90
N THR A 186 4.44 2.08 -11.47
CA THR A 186 5.45 1.01 -11.52
C THR A 186 5.33 0.15 -12.76
N GLY A 187 6.33 -0.68 -13.06
CA GLY A 187 6.26 -1.66 -14.14
C GLY A 187 5.48 -2.91 -13.75
N THR A 188 5.00 -3.67 -14.74
CA THR A 188 4.52 -5.05 -14.51
C THR A 188 5.65 -6.01 -14.12
N SER A 189 6.90 -5.60 -14.31
CA SER A 189 8.11 -6.24 -13.80
C SER A 189 8.98 -5.21 -13.08
N ALA A 190 9.66 -5.64 -12.02
CA ALA A 190 10.62 -4.83 -11.25
C ALA A 190 12.00 -4.76 -11.94
N THR A 191 12.01 -4.55 -13.26
CA THR A 191 13.22 -4.42 -14.09
C THR A 191 13.49 -2.94 -14.35
N LEU A 192 14.73 -2.47 -14.17
CA LEU A 192 15.08 -1.08 -14.45
C LEU A 192 14.79 -0.75 -15.92
N GLY A 193 14.10 0.36 -16.20
CA GLY A 193 13.73 0.74 -17.56
C GLY A 193 12.67 -0.16 -18.20
N TRP A 194 11.87 -0.87 -17.40
CA TRP A 194 10.81 -1.76 -17.88
C TRP A 194 9.79 -1.02 -18.75
N TRP A 195 9.31 0.11 -18.25
CA TRP A 195 8.40 0.99 -18.96
C TRP A 195 9.09 2.32 -19.27
N ASN A 196 8.47 3.10 -20.15
CA ASN A 196 9.15 4.22 -20.75
C ASN A 196 9.32 5.38 -19.78
N ARG A 197 8.24 6.13 -19.52
CA ARG A 197 8.25 7.32 -18.65
C ARG A 197 6.86 7.90 -18.44
N ILE A 198 6.76 8.83 -17.49
CA ILE A 198 5.74 9.87 -17.50
C ILE A 198 6.29 11.03 -18.33
N ASP A 199 5.68 11.28 -19.49
CA ASP A 199 6.13 12.22 -20.53
C ASP A 199 5.27 13.49 -20.51
N VAL A 200 5.69 14.50 -19.76
CA VAL A 200 5.01 15.80 -19.66
C VAL A 200 5.58 16.73 -20.73
N ARG A 201 4.77 17.09 -21.73
CA ARG A 201 5.27 17.73 -22.95
C ARG A 201 4.35 18.84 -23.48
N SER A 202 4.88 19.64 -24.41
CA SER A 202 4.16 20.77 -25.00
C SER A 202 3.70 21.76 -23.90
N GLY A 203 2.41 22.10 -23.83
CA GLY A 203 1.82 22.90 -22.76
C GLY A 203 1.30 22.08 -21.57
N GLY A 204 1.54 20.76 -21.55
CA GLY A 204 1.01 19.88 -20.51
C GLY A 204 1.66 20.11 -19.15
N SER A 205 0.89 19.90 -18.09
CA SER A 205 1.33 20.12 -16.70
C SER A 205 1.11 18.86 -15.85
N ALA A 206 1.93 18.69 -14.81
CA ALA A 206 1.76 17.58 -13.88
C ALA A 206 2.03 18.00 -12.43
N LEU A 207 1.16 17.57 -11.53
CA LEU A 207 1.34 17.58 -10.08
C LEU A 207 1.49 16.13 -9.60
N LEU A 208 2.62 15.85 -8.95
CA LEU A 208 2.88 14.57 -8.29
C LEU A 208 3.21 14.87 -6.83
N ASP A 209 2.25 14.69 -5.95
CA ASP A 209 2.46 14.80 -4.49
C ASP A 209 2.25 13.44 -3.82
N ASN A 210 3.13 13.05 -2.89
CA ASN A 210 3.07 11.74 -2.23
C ASN A 210 2.96 10.57 -3.23
N CYS A 211 3.76 10.61 -4.29
CA CYS A 211 3.80 9.60 -5.34
C CYS A 211 5.06 8.75 -5.25
N ILE A 212 4.99 7.51 -5.75
CA ILE A 212 6.12 6.61 -5.96
C ILE A 212 6.21 6.32 -7.46
N VAL A 213 7.33 6.63 -8.11
CA VAL A 213 7.58 6.32 -9.52
C VAL A 213 8.81 5.43 -9.62
N GLN A 214 8.63 4.20 -10.09
CA GLN A 214 9.71 3.22 -10.14
C GLN A 214 9.75 2.39 -11.42
N TYR A 215 10.95 1.89 -11.76
CA TYR A 215 11.20 0.96 -12.87
C TYR A 215 10.89 1.53 -14.27
N ALA A 216 10.77 2.86 -14.38
CA ALA A 216 10.69 3.58 -15.65
C ALA A 216 12.10 3.89 -16.20
N GLY A 217 12.18 4.79 -17.18
CA GLY A 217 13.45 5.25 -17.76
C GLY A 217 13.98 4.28 -18.80
N TYR A 218 13.12 3.81 -19.72
CA TYR A 218 13.54 2.94 -20.81
C TYR A 218 14.59 3.62 -21.71
N GLY A 219 15.66 2.91 -22.07
CA GLY A 219 16.72 3.44 -22.94
C GLY A 219 17.70 4.36 -22.22
N SER A 220 18.62 4.98 -22.97
CA SER A 220 19.78 5.69 -22.38
C SER A 220 19.51 7.15 -22.01
N ILE A 221 18.54 7.81 -22.65
CA ILE A 221 18.32 9.25 -22.52
C ILE A 221 16.96 9.63 -21.90
N ASN A 222 16.24 8.70 -21.30
CA ASN A 222 14.93 8.98 -20.70
C ASN A 222 15.01 9.14 -19.17
N GLY A 223 14.21 10.05 -18.63
CA GLY A 223 13.91 10.09 -17.20
C GLY A 223 12.69 9.23 -16.89
N SER A 224 12.59 8.73 -15.65
CA SER A 224 11.32 8.15 -15.16
C SER A 224 10.17 9.18 -15.26
N ILE A 225 10.50 10.43 -14.97
CA ILE A 225 9.70 11.60 -15.31
C ILE A 225 10.50 12.44 -16.31
N TYR A 226 9.91 12.75 -17.45
CA TYR A 226 10.53 13.52 -18.51
C TYR A 226 9.69 14.75 -18.82
N LYS A 227 10.31 15.93 -18.78
CA LYS A 227 9.62 17.21 -18.94
C LYS A 227 10.24 18.04 -20.06
N THR A 228 9.38 18.45 -21.00
CA THR A 228 9.66 19.44 -22.05
C THR A 228 8.60 20.52 -22.11
N GLY A 229 8.87 21.61 -22.82
CA GLY A 229 7.87 22.63 -23.15
C GLY A 229 7.50 23.54 -21.96
N THR A 230 6.30 24.09 -22.00
CA THR A 230 5.91 25.30 -21.24
C THR A 230 4.99 25.04 -20.03
N GLY A 231 4.32 23.89 -19.95
CA GLY A 231 3.44 23.59 -18.81
C GLY A 231 4.22 23.24 -17.55
N ASN A 232 3.60 23.36 -16.37
CA ASN A 232 4.30 23.27 -15.08
C ASN A 232 4.56 21.82 -14.65
N LEU A 233 5.63 21.61 -13.89
CA LEU A 233 5.89 20.34 -13.21
C LEU A 233 6.16 20.60 -11.72
N THR A 234 5.29 20.05 -10.87
CA THR A 234 5.46 20.07 -9.42
C THR A 234 5.56 18.64 -8.93
N ILE A 235 6.64 18.33 -8.22
CA ILE A 235 6.86 17.04 -7.59
C ILE A 235 7.22 17.30 -6.13
N THR A 236 6.38 16.84 -5.21
CA THR A 236 6.58 17.02 -3.79
C THR A 236 6.37 15.73 -3.01
N ASN A 237 7.10 15.57 -1.90
CA ASN A 237 6.94 14.43 -0.98
C ASN A 237 6.95 13.06 -1.67
N SER A 238 7.64 12.95 -2.81
CA SER A 238 7.54 11.80 -3.71
C SER A 238 8.86 11.05 -3.79
N ALA A 239 8.77 9.75 -4.10
CA ALA A 239 9.92 8.89 -4.31
C ALA A 239 10.07 8.53 -5.79
N ILE A 240 11.21 8.84 -6.39
CA ILE A 240 11.54 8.52 -7.78
C ILE A 240 12.80 7.68 -7.78
N GLY A 241 12.73 6.46 -8.30
CA GLY A 241 13.91 5.61 -8.25
C GLY A 241 13.82 4.32 -9.02
N ASN A 242 14.91 3.55 -8.97
CA ASN A 242 15.04 2.31 -9.74
C ASN A 242 14.80 2.56 -11.25
N SER A 243 15.24 3.70 -11.78
CA SER A 243 15.13 4.04 -13.19
C SER A 243 16.21 3.34 -14.02
N GLY A 244 15.87 2.96 -15.26
CA GLY A 244 16.81 2.46 -16.27
C GLY A 244 17.77 3.52 -16.82
N SER A 245 17.49 4.80 -16.57
CA SER A 245 18.40 5.92 -16.87
C SER A 245 18.27 7.00 -15.79
N TYR A 246 17.74 8.19 -16.10
CA TYR A 246 17.63 9.29 -15.14
C TYR A 246 16.40 9.13 -14.24
N GLY A 247 16.44 9.67 -13.02
CA GLY A 247 15.22 9.80 -12.21
C GLY A 247 14.27 10.82 -12.83
N ILE A 248 14.72 12.07 -12.90
CA ILE A 248 14.00 13.19 -13.50
C ILE A 248 14.86 13.79 -14.62
N TYR A 249 14.28 13.94 -15.81
CA TYR A 249 14.91 14.62 -16.95
C TYR A 249 14.11 15.87 -17.28
N LEU A 250 14.75 17.04 -17.19
CA LEU A 250 14.22 18.32 -17.64
C LEU A 250 14.98 18.79 -18.88
N ASP A 251 14.28 18.88 -20.02
CA ASP A 251 14.85 19.29 -21.32
C ASP A 251 14.11 20.51 -21.86
N ASN A 252 14.85 21.61 -22.12
CA ASN A 252 14.33 22.79 -22.80
C ASN A 252 12.99 23.28 -22.23
N THR A 253 12.85 23.20 -20.91
CA THR A 253 11.63 23.59 -20.20
C THR A 253 11.75 25.07 -19.81
N THR A 254 10.86 25.90 -20.34
CA THR A 254 10.73 27.31 -19.91
C THR A 254 9.70 27.49 -18.79
N ALA A 255 9.04 26.39 -18.41
CA ALA A 255 8.02 26.35 -17.39
C ALA A 255 8.59 26.61 -15.99
N THR A 256 7.71 27.11 -15.13
CA THR A 256 7.96 27.08 -13.68
C THR A 256 7.75 25.67 -13.13
N GLY A 257 8.51 25.30 -12.10
CA GLY A 257 8.32 24.01 -11.45
C GLY A 257 9.01 23.93 -10.11
N THR A 258 8.63 22.92 -9.33
CA THR A 258 9.12 22.76 -7.95
C THR A 258 9.42 21.29 -7.67
N LEU A 259 10.61 21.03 -7.16
CA LEU A 259 10.97 19.75 -6.52
C LEU A 259 11.14 19.98 -5.02
N GLY A 260 10.15 19.56 -4.23
CA GLY A 260 10.11 19.77 -2.78
C GLY A 260 10.10 18.48 -1.97
N SER A 261 11.09 18.28 -1.10
CA SER A 261 11.09 17.16 -0.13
C SER A 261 10.95 15.76 -0.76
N ASN A 262 11.59 15.53 -1.91
CA ASN A 262 11.54 14.26 -2.62
C ASN A 262 12.71 13.35 -2.27
N THR A 263 12.54 12.04 -2.50
CA THR A 263 13.63 11.05 -2.46
C THR A 263 13.90 10.55 -3.87
N ILE A 264 15.10 10.80 -4.40
CA ILE A 264 15.49 10.44 -5.77
C ILE A 264 16.73 9.55 -5.74
N GLN A 265 16.54 8.25 -5.95
CA GLN A 265 17.60 7.28 -5.69
C GLN A 265 17.63 6.05 -6.60
N ASN A 266 18.76 5.35 -6.63
CA ASN A 266 18.93 4.08 -7.35
C ASN A 266 18.63 4.18 -8.86
N ASN A 267 18.88 5.35 -9.46
CA ASN A 267 18.72 5.53 -10.90
C ASN A 267 20.02 5.15 -11.61
N ALA A 268 19.94 4.45 -12.75
CA ALA A 268 21.12 3.95 -13.46
C ALA A 268 22.06 5.07 -13.96
N SER A 269 21.54 6.30 -14.14
CA SER A 269 22.31 7.49 -14.50
C SER A 269 22.23 8.57 -13.41
N HIS A 270 22.02 9.84 -13.75
CA HIS A 270 21.85 10.93 -12.80
C HIS A 270 20.49 10.88 -12.09
N GLY A 271 20.44 11.38 -10.85
CA GLY A 271 19.16 11.54 -10.14
C GLY A 271 18.26 12.54 -10.86
N ILE A 272 18.78 13.76 -11.05
CA ILE A 272 18.15 14.83 -11.81
C ILE A 272 19.10 15.28 -12.91
N TYR A 273 18.62 15.28 -14.15
CA TYR A 273 19.34 15.79 -15.31
C TYR A 273 18.61 17.02 -15.86
N LEU A 274 19.31 18.15 -15.96
CA LEU A 274 18.79 19.39 -16.50
C LEU A 274 19.66 19.82 -17.68
N ILE A 275 19.02 20.05 -18.83
CA ILE A 275 19.68 20.59 -20.02
C ILE A 275 18.79 21.68 -20.62
N ASN A 276 19.39 22.85 -20.90
CA ASN A 276 18.67 24.00 -21.46
C ASN A 276 17.42 24.41 -20.64
N ALA A 277 17.42 24.17 -19.32
CA ALA A 277 16.29 24.53 -18.47
C ALA A 277 16.27 26.04 -18.21
N GLY A 278 15.12 26.68 -18.40
CA GLY A 278 14.94 28.10 -18.08
C GLY A 278 14.98 28.36 -16.57
N ASN A 279 15.12 29.64 -16.18
CA ASN A 279 15.27 30.09 -14.78
C ASN A 279 14.04 29.87 -13.86
N GLY A 280 13.00 29.14 -14.32
CA GLY A 280 11.72 28.98 -13.62
C GLY A 280 11.64 27.78 -12.68
N PHE A 281 12.63 26.88 -12.69
CA PHE A 281 12.56 25.62 -11.96
C PHE A 281 13.30 25.70 -10.62
N THR A 282 12.59 25.47 -9.52
CA THR A 282 13.13 25.57 -8.16
C THR A 282 13.26 24.18 -7.53
N ILE A 283 14.42 23.88 -6.96
CA ILE A 283 14.64 22.72 -6.10
C ILE A 283 14.67 23.24 -4.67
N ASN A 284 13.66 22.93 -3.86
CA ASN A 284 13.48 23.46 -2.51
C ASN A 284 13.19 22.35 -1.48
N GLY A 285 13.21 22.69 -0.19
CA GLY A 285 12.96 21.72 0.87
C GLY A 285 14.03 20.63 0.97
N SER A 286 13.71 19.56 1.71
CA SER A 286 14.67 18.52 2.10
C SER A 286 14.73 17.38 1.08
N ASN A 287 15.11 17.67 -0.17
CA ASN A 287 15.30 16.62 -1.16
C ASN A 287 16.50 15.72 -0.80
N THR A 288 16.31 14.41 -0.85
CA THR A 288 17.37 13.41 -0.68
C THR A 288 17.68 12.79 -2.04
N ILE A 289 18.92 12.96 -2.52
CA ILE A 289 19.34 12.43 -3.81
C ILE A 289 20.58 11.56 -3.62
N SER A 290 20.46 10.24 -3.79
CA SER A 290 21.49 9.28 -3.37
C SER A 290 21.54 8.03 -4.26
N ASN A 291 22.64 7.29 -4.21
CA ASN A 291 22.79 5.98 -4.88
C ASN A 291 22.45 5.97 -6.38
N ASN A 292 22.67 7.09 -7.08
CA ASN A 292 22.49 7.17 -8.52
C ASN A 292 23.81 6.78 -9.21
N GLY A 293 23.74 6.18 -10.41
CA GLY A 293 24.92 5.75 -11.17
C GLY A 293 25.82 6.91 -11.62
N GLY A 294 25.25 8.11 -11.75
CA GLY A 294 25.98 9.35 -11.93
C GLY A 294 25.77 10.35 -10.79
N TYR A 295 26.01 11.64 -11.04
CA TYR A 295 25.71 12.73 -10.12
C TYR A 295 24.26 12.74 -9.63
N GLY A 296 24.06 13.24 -8.41
CA GLY A 296 22.71 13.49 -7.89
C GLY A 296 21.96 14.51 -8.74
N ILE A 297 22.58 15.65 -9.02
CA ILE A 297 22.07 16.67 -9.95
C ILE A 297 23.16 16.94 -10.98
N TYR A 298 22.80 16.94 -12.25
CA TYR A 298 23.68 17.34 -13.35
C TYR A 298 22.99 18.39 -14.21
N MET A 299 23.69 19.50 -14.45
CA MET A 299 23.18 20.67 -15.18
C MET A 299 24.14 20.99 -16.34
N VAL A 300 23.59 21.23 -17.53
CA VAL A 300 24.31 21.62 -18.76
C VAL A 300 23.71 22.88 -19.35
#